data_AF-A0A0R3R4R1-F1
#
_entry.id   AF-A0A0R3R4R1-F1
#
_cell.length_a   1.000
_cell.length_b   1.000
_cell.length_c   1.000
_cell.angle_alpha   90.00
_cell.angle_beta   90.00
_cell.angle_gamma   90.00
#
_symmetry.space_group_name_H-M   'P 1'
#
loop_
_entity.id
_entity.type
_entity.pdbx_description
1 polymer ?
#
loop_
_entity_poly.entity_id
_entity_poly.type
_entity_poly.pdbx_seq_one_letter_code
_entity_poly.pdbx_strand_id
1 'polypeptide(L)'
;MDANRLFDAFAAATSFTKIQQLFAQLCALLDIDPYDNFNVFRRLKTVLNDWRAQKLWSLLEKRAEQKEYCHQKACECLSVLVIGAGPCGLRSAIECALLGAYVVLVEQRDCFSRNNVLHLWPFVIQDLKNLGIKIFYPKFCRGSIDHISIRQLQIFLVKIALVLGVQIHDSITFQRLIFPKCNENGI
;
A
#
# COMPACT_ATOMS: atom_id res chain seq x y z
N MET A 1 -10.68 -6.00 21.08
CA MET A 1 -10.87 -6.74 19.81
C MET A 1 -9.54 -7.43 19.52
N ASP A 2 -9.53 -8.71 19.19
CA ASP A 2 -8.27 -9.44 18.90
C ASP A 2 -7.65 -8.93 17.58
N ALA A 3 -6.33 -8.87 17.48
CA ALA A 3 -5.58 -8.36 16.33
C ALA A 3 -5.92 -9.14 15.04
N ASN A 4 -6.14 -10.45 15.17
CA ASN A 4 -6.53 -11.30 14.04
C ASN A 4 -7.90 -10.88 13.48
N ARG A 5 -8.87 -10.57 14.36
CA ARG A 5 -10.20 -10.10 13.94
C ARG A 5 -10.14 -8.71 13.29
N LEU A 6 -9.27 -7.82 13.78
CA LEU A 6 -9.05 -6.52 13.15
C LEU A 6 -8.40 -6.66 11.77
N PHE A 7 -7.42 -7.56 11.63
CA PHE A 7 -6.82 -7.86 10.34
C PHE A 7 -7.83 -8.47 9.36
N ASP A 8 -8.69 -9.38 9.83
CA ASP A 8 -9.80 -9.91 9.03
C ASP A 8 -10.76 -8.81 8.57
N ALA A 9 -11.13 -7.89 9.47
CA ALA A 9 -11.98 -6.76 9.14
C ALA A 9 -11.31 -5.83 8.12
N PHE A 10 -10.02 -5.52 8.30
CA PHE A 10 -9.21 -4.75 7.34
C PHE A 10 -9.16 -5.44 5.98
N ALA A 11 -8.93 -6.75 5.95
CA ALA A 11 -8.89 -7.53 4.73
C ALA A 11 -10.24 -7.54 4.01
N ALA A 12 -11.36 -7.57 4.74
CA ALA A 12 -12.72 -7.55 4.19
C ALA A 12 -13.23 -6.15 3.81
N ALA A 13 -12.63 -5.07 4.33
CA ALA A 13 -13.10 -3.72 4.10
C ALA A 13 -13.01 -3.29 2.63
N THR A 14 -14.02 -2.55 2.16
CA THR A 14 -14.13 -2.11 0.76
C THR A 14 -14.31 -0.59 0.59
N SER A 15 -14.39 0.15 1.70
CA SER A 15 -14.42 1.61 1.72
C SER A 15 -13.02 2.14 1.99
N PHE A 16 -12.60 3.17 1.26
CA PHE A 16 -11.27 3.77 1.39
C PHE A 16 -11.04 4.32 2.81
N THR A 17 -11.97 5.11 3.34
CA THR A 17 -11.93 5.59 4.72
C THR A 17 -11.91 4.44 5.74
N LYS A 18 -12.75 3.41 5.54
CA LYS A 18 -12.84 2.29 6.51
C LYS A 18 -11.56 1.47 6.54
N ILE A 19 -10.89 1.28 5.40
CA ILE A 19 -9.60 0.58 5.31
C ILE A 19 -8.55 1.32 6.14
N GLN A 20 -8.43 2.64 5.97
CA GLN A 20 -7.49 3.46 6.74
C GLN A 20 -7.79 3.42 8.24
N GLN A 21 -9.07 3.54 8.64
CA GLN A 21 -9.48 3.46 10.04
C GLN A 21 -9.16 2.11 10.69
N LEU A 22 -9.46 1.00 10.01
CA LEU A 22 -9.18 -0.35 10.52
C LEU A 22 -7.68 -0.61 10.60
N PHE A 23 -6.90 -0.09 9.65
CA PHE A 23 -5.46 -0.18 9.70
C PHE A 23 -4.88 0.61 10.87
N ALA A 24 -5.33 1.85 11.08
CA ALA A 24 -4.93 2.66 12.24
C ALA A 24 -5.28 1.99 13.58
N GLN A 25 -6.48 1.38 13.68
CA GLN A 25 -6.88 0.60 14.86
C GLN A 25 -6.00 -0.63 15.07
N LEU A 26 -5.64 -1.33 13.99
CA LEU A 26 -4.74 -2.48 14.04
C LEU A 26 -3.33 -2.06 14.49
N CYS A 27 -2.77 -0.99 13.93
CA CYS A 27 -1.50 -0.42 14.33
C CYS A 27 -1.51 -0.01 15.81
N ALA A 28 -2.53 0.70 16.26
CA ALA A 28 -2.68 1.11 17.66
C ALA A 28 -2.75 -0.09 18.62
N LEU A 29 -3.49 -1.15 18.26
CA LEU A 29 -3.58 -2.37 19.07
C LEU A 29 -2.24 -3.10 19.16
N LEU A 30 -1.44 -3.07 18.10
CA LEU A 30 -0.14 -3.73 18.00
C LEU A 30 1.04 -2.83 18.43
N ASP A 31 0.74 -1.64 18.97
CA ASP A 31 1.72 -0.63 19.37
C ASP A 31 2.66 -0.18 18.22
N ILE A 32 2.17 -0.22 16.98
CA ILE A 32 2.90 0.21 15.77
C ILE A 32 2.54 1.65 15.46
N ASP A 33 3.53 2.52 15.28
CA ASP A 33 3.31 3.86 14.74
C ASP A 33 3.06 3.77 13.22
N PRO A 34 1.85 4.07 12.71
CA PRO A 34 1.57 4.04 11.28
C PRO A 34 2.32 5.13 10.49
N TYR A 35 2.91 6.13 11.15
CA TYR A 35 3.71 7.17 10.51
C TYR A 35 5.19 6.80 10.36
N ASP A 36 5.65 5.72 11.01
CA ASP A 36 7.00 5.18 10.84
C ASP A 36 7.10 4.34 9.56
N ASN A 37 7.17 5.02 8.41
CA ASN A 37 7.23 4.44 7.05
C ASN A 37 8.12 3.21 6.96
N PHE A 38 9.31 3.27 7.58
CA PHE A 38 10.35 2.26 7.44
C PHE A 38 10.09 1.00 8.26
N ASN A 39 9.39 1.10 9.39
CA ASN A 39 9.24 -0.01 10.33
C ASN A 39 7.86 -0.65 10.35
N VAL A 40 6.82 -0.03 9.76
CA VAL A 40 5.45 -0.58 9.76
C VAL A 40 5.43 -2.04 9.30
N PHE A 41 5.96 -2.34 8.11
CA PHE A 41 5.97 -3.70 7.58
C PHE A 41 6.78 -4.67 8.44
N ARG A 42 7.98 -4.24 8.87
CA ARG A 42 8.87 -5.04 9.73
C ARG A 42 8.17 -5.42 11.03
N ARG A 43 7.51 -4.45 11.68
CA ARG A 43 6.81 -4.67 12.94
C ARG A 43 5.57 -5.53 12.75
N LEU A 44 4.73 -5.25 11.75
CA LEU A 44 3.53 -6.05 11.42
C LEU A 44 3.88 -7.53 11.29
N LYS A 45 4.94 -7.85 10.54
CA LYS A 45 5.41 -9.23 10.35
C LYS A 45 5.81 -9.92 11.66
N THR A 46 6.42 -9.19 12.59
CA THR A 46 6.89 -9.76 13.87
C THR A 46 5.78 -10.01 14.88
N VAL A 47 4.74 -9.17 14.89
CA VAL A 47 3.72 -9.18 15.95
C VAL A 47 2.37 -9.77 15.50
N LEU A 48 2.07 -9.77 14.20
CA LEU A 48 0.81 -10.31 13.67
C LEU A 48 1.01 -11.71 13.07
N ASN A 49 0.72 -12.72 13.89
CA ASN A 49 0.94 -14.15 13.60
C ASN A 49 -0.27 -14.91 13.05
N ASP A 50 -1.26 -14.20 12.48
CA ASP A 50 -2.38 -14.84 11.79
C ASP A 50 -1.94 -15.60 10.53
N TRP A 51 -2.53 -16.76 10.24
CA TRP A 51 -2.15 -17.60 9.10
C TRP A 51 -2.33 -16.89 7.75
N ARG A 52 -3.35 -16.03 7.61
CA ARG A 52 -3.62 -15.27 6.40
C ARG A 52 -2.63 -14.11 6.29
N ALA A 53 -2.30 -13.46 7.40
CA ALA A 53 -1.26 -12.43 7.47
C ALA A 53 0.12 -13.00 7.10
N GLN A 54 0.52 -14.14 7.67
CA GLN A 54 1.79 -14.80 7.37
C GLN A 54 1.95 -15.16 5.89
N LYS A 55 0.85 -15.58 5.24
CA LYS A 55 0.84 -15.79 3.79
C LYS A 55 1.05 -14.49 3.00
N LEU A 56 0.55 -13.35 3.48
CA LEU A 56 0.82 -12.05 2.87
C LEU A 56 2.28 -11.64 3.08
N TRP A 57 2.81 -11.80 4.29
CA TRP A 57 4.18 -11.44 4.64
C TRP A 57 5.19 -12.16 3.76
N SER A 58 5.08 -13.49 3.64
CA SER A 58 5.97 -14.28 2.77
C SER A 58 5.99 -13.82 1.31
N LEU A 59 4.85 -13.36 0.78
CA LEU A 59 4.76 -12.84 -0.59
C LEU A 59 5.46 -11.49 -0.74
N LEU A 60 5.23 -10.58 0.21
CA LEU A 60 5.83 -9.25 0.22
C LEU A 60 7.33 -9.30 0.53
N GLU A 61 7.78 -10.18 1.43
CA GLU A 61 9.20 -10.42 1.69
C GLU A 61 9.91 -10.94 0.46
N LYS A 62 9.37 -11.97 -0.20
CA LYS A 62 9.93 -12.50 -1.44
C LYS A 62 10.05 -11.41 -2.51
N ARG A 63 9.12 -10.46 -2.56
CA ARG A 63 9.23 -9.30 -3.45
C ARG A 63 10.35 -8.37 -2.98
N ALA A 64 10.36 -7.98 -1.71
CA ALA A 64 11.35 -7.07 -1.15
C ALA A 64 12.80 -7.58 -1.26
N GLU A 65 13.01 -8.89 -1.25
CA GLU A 65 14.32 -9.55 -1.40
C GLU A 65 14.90 -9.51 -2.83
N GLN A 66 14.14 -9.03 -3.81
CA GLN A 66 14.67 -8.85 -5.17
C GLN A 66 15.85 -7.88 -5.16
N LYS A 67 16.88 -8.20 -5.97
CA LYS A 67 18.17 -7.49 -6.00
C LYS A 67 18.02 -6.01 -6.31
N GLU A 68 17.00 -5.65 -7.09
CA GLU A 68 16.68 -4.29 -7.53
C GLU A 68 16.34 -3.38 -6.34
N TYR A 69 15.85 -3.92 -5.23
CA TYR A 69 15.54 -3.15 -4.03
C TYR A 69 16.74 -2.93 -3.10
N CYS A 70 17.88 -3.60 -3.35
CA CYS A 70 19.10 -3.49 -2.56
C CYS A 70 18.87 -3.61 -1.04
N HIS A 71 18.15 -4.65 -0.61
CA HIS A 71 17.73 -4.81 0.80
C HIS A 71 16.93 -3.63 1.34
N GLN A 72 16.07 -3.04 0.49
CA GLN A 72 15.26 -1.86 0.77
C GLN A 72 16.10 -0.63 1.13
N LYS A 73 17.28 -0.48 0.51
CA LYS A 73 18.20 0.66 0.71
C LYS A 73 18.48 1.46 -0.55
N ALA A 74 17.96 1.03 -1.70
CA ALA A 74 18.20 1.70 -2.98
C ALA A 74 17.78 3.19 -2.96
N CYS A 75 16.79 3.56 -2.13
CA CYS A 75 16.25 4.91 -2.03
C CYS A 75 16.12 5.40 -0.57
N GLU A 76 16.93 4.91 0.37
CA GLU A 76 16.79 5.19 1.82
C GLU A 76 16.85 6.69 2.18
N CYS A 77 17.52 7.51 1.37
CA CYS A 77 17.63 8.96 1.58
C CYS A 77 16.59 9.79 0.79
N LEU A 78 15.66 9.15 0.08
CA LEU A 78 14.69 9.85 -0.76
C LEU A 78 13.34 9.99 -0.04
N SER A 79 12.76 11.18 -0.16
CA SER A 79 11.36 11.45 0.20
C SER A 79 10.55 11.63 -1.08
N VAL A 80 9.50 10.83 -1.23
CA VAL A 80 8.66 10.76 -2.43
C VAL A 80 7.24 11.19 -2.10
N LEU A 81 6.74 12.18 -2.83
CA LEU A 81 5.32 12.57 -2.82
C LEU A 81 4.62 12.01 -4.06
N VAL A 82 3.65 11.13 -3.85
CA VAL A 82 2.79 10.58 -4.91
C VAL A 82 1.46 11.33 -4.92
N ILE A 83 1.04 11.80 -6.09
CA ILE A 83 -0.20 12.55 -6.26
C ILE A 83 -1.23 11.65 -6.96
N GLY A 84 -2.23 11.20 -6.21
CA GLY A 84 -3.36 10.40 -6.69
C GLY A 84 -3.31 8.92 -6.30
N ALA A 85 -4.36 8.43 -5.66
CA ALA A 85 -4.58 7.03 -5.30
C ALA A 85 -5.29 6.23 -6.41
N GLY A 86 -4.96 6.53 -7.68
CA GLY A 86 -5.31 5.66 -8.80
C GLY A 86 -4.51 4.34 -8.76
N PRO A 87 -4.87 3.32 -9.58
CA PRO A 87 -4.10 2.08 -9.63
C PRO A 87 -2.60 2.30 -9.87
N CYS A 88 -2.24 3.17 -10.83
CA CYS A 88 -0.84 3.46 -11.14
C CYS A 88 -0.14 4.18 -9.99
N GLY A 89 -0.76 5.21 -9.40
CA GLY A 89 -0.16 5.96 -8.28
C GLY A 89 0.10 5.07 -7.06
N LEU A 90 -0.89 4.26 -6.67
CA LEU A 90 -0.71 3.28 -5.59
C LEU A 90 0.38 2.25 -5.93
N ARG A 91 0.42 1.76 -7.17
CA ARG A 91 1.45 0.80 -7.60
C ARG A 91 2.85 1.41 -7.57
N SER A 92 3.01 2.66 -7.97
CA SER A 92 4.27 3.41 -7.88
C SER A 92 4.68 3.62 -6.43
N ALA A 93 3.76 4.03 -5.55
CA ALA A 93 4.03 4.20 -4.12
C ALA A 93 4.55 2.91 -3.47
N ILE A 94 3.95 1.75 -3.84
CA ILE A 94 4.40 0.43 -3.38
C ILE A 94 5.85 0.15 -3.81
N GLU A 95 6.23 0.41 -5.06
CA GLU A 95 7.64 0.23 -5.48
C GLU A 95 8.58 1.18 -4.76
N CYS A 96 8.21 2.45 -4.59
CA CYS A 96 9.03 3.42 -3.86
C CYS A 96 9.26 2.98 -2.41
N ALA A 97 8.24 2.44 -1.75
CA ALA A 97 8.36 1.90 -0.39
C ALA A 97 9.30 0.68 -0.37
N LEU A 98 9.17 -0.24 -1.33
CA LEU A 98 10.06 -1.41 -1.44
C LEU A 98 11.51 -1.02 -1.75
N LEU A 99 11.74 0.07 -2.48
CA LEU A 99 13.08 0.64 -2.69
C LEU A 99 13.68 1.27 -1.42
N GLY A 100 12.88 1.45 -0.36
CA GLY A 100 13.31 2.05 0.89
C GLY A 100 13.08 3.56 1.00
N ALA A 101 12.31 4.18 0.10
CA ALA A 101 12.02 5.61 0.21
C ALA A 101 11.00 5.92 1.31
N TYR A 102 11.03 7.14 1.84
CA TYR A 102 9.93 7.69 2.63
C TYR A 102 8.81 8.13 1.68
N VAL A 103 7.62 7.52 1.77
CA VAL A 103 6.56 7.72 0.78
C VAL A 103 5.31 8.33 1.42
N VAL A 104 4.91 9.49 0.89
CA VAL A 104 3.64 10.13 1.19
C VAL A 104 2.79 10.13 -0.08
N LEU A 105 1.53 9.74 0.04
CA LEU A 105 0.55 9.77 -1.04
C LEU A 105 -0.60 10.70 -0.65
N VAL A 106 -0.96 11.61 -1.55
CA VAL A 106 -2.14 12.48 -1.40
C VAL A 106 -3.18 12.14 -2.45
N GLU A 107 -4.45 12.06 -2.06
CA GLU A 107 -5.59 11.83 -2.95
C GLU A 107 -6.69 12.85 -2.67
N GLN A 108 -7.24 13.41 -3.75
CA GLN A 108 -8.30 14.41 -3.68
C GLN A 108 -9.62 13.85 -3.15
N ARG A 109 -9.94 12.59 -3.48
CA ARG A 109 -11.20 11.93 -3.11
C ARG A 109 -11.07 11.12 -1.82
N ASP A 110 -12.17 10.99 -1.11
CA ASP A 110 -12.32 10.15 0.09
C ASP A 110 -12.80 8.71 -0.22
N CYS A 111 -13.13 8.42 -1.49
CA CYS A 111 -13.72 7.16 -1.89
C CYS A 111 -13.28 6.67 -3.28
N PHE A 112 -13.34 5.35 -3.46
CA PHE A 112 -13.18 4.69 -4.75
C PHE A 112 -14.56 4.31 -5.31
N SER A 113 -15.00 5.01 -6.35
CA SER A 113 -16.37 4.89 -6.89
C SER A 113 -16.47 4.24 -8.27
N ARG A 114 -15.35 4.10 -8.99
CA ARG A 114 -15.35 3.66 -10.40
C ARG A 114 -15.52 2.15 -10.54
N ASN A 115 -16.64 1.73 -11.13
CA ASN A 115 -16.95 0.32 -11.37
C ASN A 115 -16.54 -0.19 -12.77
N ASN A 116 -16.03 0.71 -13.64
CA ASN A 116 -15.49 0.30 -14.95
C ASN A 116 -14.44 -0.79 -14.79
N VAL A 117 -14.36 -1.67 -15.79
CA VAL A 117 -13.54 -2.87 -15.78
C VAL A 117 -12.31 -2.67 -16.67
N LEU A 118 -11.16 -3.05 -16.15
CA LEU A 118 -9.87 -3.05 -16.83
C LEU A 118 -9.52 -4.47 -17.24
N HIS A 119 -9.14 -4.66 -18.50
CA HIS A 119 -8.45 -5.87 -18.93
C HIS A 119 -7.02 -5.89 -18.37
N LEU A 120 -6.54 -7.08 -18.01
CA LEU A 120 -5.24 -7.30 -17.39
C LEU A 120 -4.40 -8.21 -18.28
N TRP A 121 -3.21 -7.72 -18.66
CA TRP A 121 -2.24 -8.57 -19.34
C TRP A 121 -1.69 -9.64 -18.39
N PRO A 122 -1.20 -10.78 -18.91
CA PRO A 122 -0.70 -11.88 -18.08
C PRO A 122 0.35 -11.47 -17.03
N PHE A 123 1.25 -10.56 -17.37
CA PHE A 123 2.28 -10.08 -16.44
C PHE A 123 1.68 -9.27 -15.27
N VAL A 124 0.63 -8.49 -15.52
CA VAL A 124 -0.08 -7.73 -14.48
C VAL A 124 -0.82 -8.67 -13.54
N ILE A 125 -1.45 -9.72 -14.09
CA ILE A 125 -2.09 -10.75 -13.27
C ILE A 125 -1.07 -11.41 -12.34
N GLN A 126 0.13 -11.71 -12.85
CA GLN A 126 1.19 -12.31 -12.04
C GLN A 126 1.74 -11.33 -10.98
N ASP A 127 1.92 -10.06 -11.32
CA ASP A 127 2.35 -9.03 -10.37
C ASP A 127 1.35 -8.90 -9.21
N LEU A 128 0.06 -8.77 -9.50
CA LEU A 128 -0.99 -8.66 -8.47
C LEU A 128 -1.08 -9.95 -7.60
N LYS A 129 -0.89 -11.13 -8.20
CA LYS A 129 -0.79 -12.40 -7.46
C LYS A 129 0.40 -12.41 -6.51
N ASN A 130 1.56 -11.95 -6.98
CA ASN A 130 2.79 -11.88 -6.18
C ASN A 130 2.69 -10.85 -5.05
N LEU A 131 1.85 -9.81 -5.20
CA LEU A 131 1.50 -8.86 -4.13
C LEU A 131 0.38 -9.36 -3.21
N GLY A 132 -0.13 -10.59 -3.40
CA GLY A 132 -1.10 -11.21 -2.49
C GLY A 132 -2.56 -10.85 -2.74
N ILE A 133 -2.94 -10.41 -3.93
CA ILE A 133 -4.34 -10.01 -4.23
C ILE A 133 -5.38 -11.07 -3.86
N LYS A 134 -5.06 -12.37 -3.97
CA LYS A 134 -5.99 -13.46 -3.62
C LYS A 134 -6.34 -13.53 -2.14
N ILE A 135 -5.55 -12.89 -1.27
CA ILE A 135 -5.83 -12.79 0.17
C ILE A 135 -6.99 -11.83 0.43
N PHE A 136 -7.04 -10.73 -0.32
CA PHE A 136 -8.05 -9.68 -0.18
C PHE A 136 -9.24 -9.88 -1.14
N TYR A 137 -9.00 -10.50 -2.28
CA TYR A 137 -9.99 -10.75 -3.32
C TYR A 137 -9.84 -12.19 -3.87
N PRO A 138 -10.36 -13.21 -3.15
CA PRO A 138 -10.21 -14.62 -3.54
C PRO A 138 -10.77 -14.98 -4.92
N LYS A 139 -11.72 -14.18 -5.43
CA LYS A 139 -12.32 -14.33 -6.77
C LYS A 139 -11.42 -13.82 -7.90
N PHE A 140 -10.29 -13.18 -7.59
CA PHE A 140 -9.36 -12.63 -8.58
C PHE A 140 -8.89 -13.69 -9.59
N CYS A 141 -9.15 -13.43 -10.87
CA CYS A 141 -8.76 -14.27 -12.00
C CYS A 141 -9.04 -15.77 -11.77
N ARG A 142 -10.27 -16.10 -11.35
CA ARG A 142 -10.74 -17.50 -11.26
C ARG A 142 -11.13 -17.98 -12.67
N GLY A 143 -10.55 -19.08 -13.13
CA GLY A 143 -10.78 -19.58 -14.49
C GLY A 143 -10.09 -18.69 -15.54
N SER A 144 -10.82 -18.35 -16.61
CA SER A 144 -10.37 -17.49 -17.71
C SER A 144 -10.60 -15.99 -17.48
N ILE A 145 -10.98 -15.58 -16.26
CA ILE A 145 -11.18 -14.15 -15.93
C ILE A 145 -9.83 -13.44 -15.94
N ASP A 146 -9.71 -12.40 -16.75
CA ASP A 146 -8.50 -11.61 -16.98
C ASP A 146 -8.75 -10.10 -16.77
N HIS A 147 -9.75 -9.76 -15.95
CA HIS A 147 -10.17 -8.37 -15.76
C HIS A 147 -10.54 -8.07 -14.30
N ILE A 148 -10.51 -6.78 -13.94
CA ILE A 148 -10.85 -6.29 -12.59
C ILE A 148 -11.49 -4.89 -12.68
N SER A 149 -12.44 -4.57 -11.80
CA SER A 149 -12.95 -3.20 -11.72
C SER A 149 -11.90 -2.26 -11.12
N ILE A 150 -11.88 -1.01 -11.58
CA ILE A 150 -10.94 0.02 -11.12
C ILE A 150 -10.97 0.13 -9.59
N ARG A 151 -12.17 0.25 -9.01
CA ARG A 151 -12.36 0.33 -7.55
C ARG A 151 -11.77 -0.88 -6.82
N GLN A 152 -11.97 -2.11 -7.30
CA GLN A 152 -11.43 -3.29 -6.62
C GLN A 152 -9.90 -3.33 -6.65
N LEU A 153 -9.31 -2.89 -7.77
CA LEU A 153 -7.87 -2.77 -7.88
C LEU A 153 -7.32 -1.70 -6.91
N GLN A 154 -8.00 -0.54 -6.80
CA GLN A 154 -7.63 0.50 -5.83
C GLN A 154 -7.74 0.02 -4.37
N ILE A 155 -8.84 -0.66 -4.02
CA ILE A 155 -9.06 -1.26 -2.67
C ILE A 155 -7.94 -2.24 -2.31
N PHE A 156 -7.49 -3.05 -3.27
CA PHE A 156 -6.39 -3.97 -3.03
C PHE A 156 -5.07 -3.21 -2.82
N LEU A 157 -4.70 -2.34 -3.76
CA LEU A 157 -3.41 -1.67 -3.75
C LEU A 157 -3.25 -0.74 -2.54
N VAL A 158 -4.32 -0.07 -2.09
CA VAL A 158 -4.25 0.79 -0.90
C VAL A 158 -3.93 -0.01 0.37
N LYS A 159 -4.42 -1.25 0.48
CA LYS A 159 -4.12 -2.14 1.62
C LYS A 159 -2.64 -2.52 1.62
N ILE A 160 -2.08 -2.83 0.45
CA ILE A 160 -0.66 -3.14 0.30
C ILE A 160 0.21 -1.92 0.61
N ALA A 161 -0.18 -0.74 0.10
CA ALA A 161 0.53 0.50 0.38
C ALA A 161 0.60 0.80 1.88
N LEU A 162 -0.52 0.72 2.60
CA LEU A 162 -0.56 0.91 4.07
C LEU A 162 0.32 -0.11 4.80
N VAL A 163 0.23 -1.39 4.44
CA VAL A 163 1.05 -2.46 5.02
C VAL A 163 2.55 -2.21 4.83
N LEU A 164 2.95 -1.62 3.71
CA LEU A 164 4.33 -1.27 3.40
C LEU A 164 4.77 0.07 4.00
N GLY A 165 3.91 0.71 4.80
CA GLY A 165 4.24 1.95 5.52
C GLY A 165 4.02 3.23 4.71
N VAL A 166 3.43 3.17 3.51
CA VAL A 166 3.08 4.38 2.75
C VAL A 166 2.09 5.21 3.55
N GLN A 167 2.42 6.47 3.80
CA GLN A 167 1.50 7.42 4.42
C GLN A 167 0.49 7.91 3.40
N ILE A 168 -0.79 7.74 3.67
CA ILE A 168 -1.86 8.10 2.74
C ILE A 168 -2.74 9.17 3.38
N HIS A 169 -2.96 10.26 2.63
CA HIS A 169 -3.88 11.32 3.00
C HIS A 169 -4.94 11.47 1.91
N ASP A 170 -6.19 11.22 2.26
CA ASP A 170 -7.34 11.45 1.39
C ASP A 170 -7.94 12.84 1.61
N SER A 171 -8.88 13.24 0.76
CA SER A 171 -9.55 14.55 0.80
C SER A 171 -8.58 15.75 0.69
N ILE A 172 -7.37 15.54 0.16
CA ILE A 172 -6.34 16.57 -0.01
C ILE A 172 -6.01 16.74 -1.49
N THR A 173 -6.12 17.97 -1.98
CA THR A 173 -5.77 18.31 -3.35
C THR A 173 -4.38 18.93 -3.40
N PHE A 174 -3.46 18.29 -4.11
CA PHE A 174 -2.19 18.92 -4.46
C PHE A 174 -2.45 20.10 -5.40
N GLN A 175 -1.94 21.29 -5.05
CA GLN A 175 -2.13 22.51 -5.86
C GLN A 175 -0.89 22.87 -6.67
N ARG A 176 0.27 22.96 -6.00
CA ARG A 176 1.52 23.42 -6.62
C ARG A 176 2.73 23.01 -5.81
N LEU A 177 3.89 23.04 -6.46
CA LEU A 177 5.17 23.01 -5.78
C LEU A 177 5.48 24.39 -5.17
N ILE A 178 6.11 24.37 -4.00
CA ILE A 178 6.73 25.55 -3.40
C ILE A 178 8.23 25.31 -3.49
N PHE A 179 8.91 26.12 -4.29
CA PHE A 179 10.35 26.01 -4.44
C PHE A 179 11.06 26.45 -3.15
N PRO A 180 12.16 25.79 -2.76
CA PRO A 180 12.98 26.22 -1.65
C PRO A 180 13.36 27.70 -1.80
N LYS A 181 13.30 28.46 -0.72
CA LYS A 181 13.88 29.81 -0.70
C LYS A 181 15.41 29.66 -0.73
N CYS A 182 16.11 30.51 -1.47
CA CYS A 182 17.56 30.61 -1.30
C CYS A 182 17.84 30.98 0.16
N ASN A 183 18.61 30.15 0.85
CA ASN A 183 19.13 30.52 2.15
C ASN A 183 20.05 31.73 1.94
N GLU A 184 19.78 32.85 2.62
CA GLU A 184 20.69 34.02 2.63
C GLU A 184 22.09 33.69 3.20
N ASN A 185 22.27 32.48 3.73
CA ASN A 185 23.53 32.01 4.33
C ASN A 185 24.33 31.00 3.49
N GLY A 186 23.94 30.67 2.26
CA GLY A 186 24.84 30.00 1.29
C GLY A 186 25.63 28.78 1.79
N ILE A 187 25.02 27.88 2.57
CA ILE A 187 25.55 26.54 2.87
C ILE A 187 24.55 25.51 2.37
#